data_AF-A0A077KLH2-F1
#
_entry.id   AF-A0A077KLH2-F1
#
_cell.length_a   1.000
_cell.length_b   1.000
_cell.length_c   1.000
_cell.angle_alpha   90.00
_cell.angle_beta   90.00
_cell.angle_gamma   90.00
#
_symmetry.space_group_name_H-M   'P 1'
#
loop_
_entity.id
_entity.type
_entity.pdbx_description
1 polymer ?
#
loop_
_entity_poly.entity_id
_entity_poly.type
_entity_poly.pdbx_seq_one_letter_code
_entity_poly.pdbx_strand_id
1 'polypeptide(L)'
;MKILTLFLKRLLITAIPLVCLFIFAEVAFQNNRKKEHPTDVGLGIMLLLAFILIILFIGFMADFIIRLRKKEYQTALTDLPFLLCFFIPALYISCLWTGGDGFCSWVLDSVRNL
;
A
#
# COMPACT_ATOMS: atom_id res chain seq x y z
N MET A 1 23.31 6.04 11.51
CA MET A 1 22.29 5.35 12.35
C MET A 1 20.93 6.05 12.37
N LYS A 2 20.82 7.40 12.49
CA LYS A 2 19.52 8.09 12.53
C LYS A 2 18.57 7.76 11.37
N ILE A 3 19.08 7.71 10.13
CA ILE A 3 18.30 7.40 8.93
C ILE A 3 17.75 5.96 8.99
N LEU A 4 18.57 4.99 9.39
CA LEU A 4 18.16 3.60 9.55
C LEU A 4 17.05 3.46 10.62
N THR A 5 17.17 4.18 11.74
CA THR A 5 16.12 4.17 12.77
C THR A 5 14.81 4.77 12.27
N LEU A 6 14.87 5.84 11.47
CA LEU A 6 13.68 6.44 10.85
C LEU A 6 13.02 5.48 9.85
N PHE A 7 13.83 4.84 9.01
CA PHE A 7 13.36 3.81 8.09
C PHE A 7 12.70 2.64 8.81
N LEU A 8 13.33 2.10 9.87
CA LEU A 8 12.75 1.02 10.68
C LEU A 8 11.43 1.41 11.34
N LYS A 9 11.33 2.64 11.86
CA LYS A 9 10.07 3.13 12.43
C LYS A 9 8.97 3.16 11.38
N ARG A 10 9.27 3.65 10.18
CA ARG A 10 8.31 3.71 9.06
C ARG A 10 7.90 2.32 8.60
N LEU A 11 8.87 1.41 8.51
CA LEU A 11 8.62 0.00 8.21
C LEU A 11 7.66 -0.62 9.24
N LEU A 12 7.86 -0.37 10.54
CA LEU A 12 6.96 -0.86 11.58
C LEU A 12 5.55 -0.24 11.47
N ILE A 13 5.46 1.08 11.24
CA ILE A 13 4.16 1.77 11.05
C ILE A 13 3.38 1.16 9.87
N THR A 14 4.07 0.78 8.80
CA THR A 14 3.44 0.12 7.64
C THR A 14 3.14 -1.35 7.90
N ALA A 15 4.08 -2.10 8.49
CA ALA A 15 3.98 -3.54 8.64
C ALA A 15 2.94 -3.96 9.68
N ILE A 16 2.86 -3.27 10.82
CA ILE A 16 1.93 -3.62 11.91
C ILE A 16 0.48 -3.72 11.42
N PRO A 17 -0.14 -2.70 10.81
CA PRO A 17 -1.53 -2.79 10.37
C PRO A 17 -1.74 -3.85 9.29
N LEU A 18 -0.76 -4.07 8.41
CA LEU A 18 -0.83 -5.10 7.36
C LEU A 18 -0.75 -6.52 7.94
N VAL A 19 0.14 -6.77 8.90
CA VAL A 19 0.25 -8.07 9.59
C VAL A 19 -1.00 -8.34 10.43
N CYS A 20 -1.51 -7.33 11.15
CA CYS A 20 -2.77 -7.46 11.89
C CYS A 20 -3.94 -7.82 10.95
N LEU A 21 -4.02 -7.16 9.80
CA LEU A 21 -5.05 -7.48 8.80
C LEU A 21 -4.87 -8.89 8.23
N PHE A 22 -3.63 -9.30 7.96
CA PHE A 22 -3.33 -10.65 7.46
C PHE A 22 -3.80 -11.73 8.45
N ILE A 23 -3.45 -11.59 9.73
CA ILE A 23 -3.88 -12.54 10.78
C ILE A 23 -5.41 -12.54 10.88
N PHE A 24 -6.03 -11.35 10.89
CA PHE A 24 -7.49 -11.24 10.92
C PHE A 24 -8.14 -11.92 9.70
N ALA A 25 -7.57 -11.74 8.51
CA ALA A 25 -8.03 -12.35 7.28
C ALA A 25 -7.96 -13.88 7.35
N GLU A 26 -6.85 -14.46 7.80
CA GLU A 26 -6.74 -15.92 7.94
C GLU A 26 -7.82 -16.49 8.87
N VAL A 27 -8.01 -15.88 10.04
CA VAL A 27 -9.03 -16.30 11.00
C VAL A 27 -10.44 -16.15 10.40
N ALA A 28 -10.70 -15.02 9.74
CA ALA A 28 -11.99 -14.76 9.11
C ALA A 28 -12.28 -15.76 7.98
N PHE A 29 -11.31 -16.09 7.14
CA PHE A 29 -11.48 -17.08 6.08
C PHE A 29 -11.67 -18.49 6.66
N GLN A 30 -10.90 -18.89 7.66
CA GLN A 30 -11.06 -20.21 8.31
C GLN A 30 -12.47 -20.39 8.87
N ASN A 31 -13.01 -19.36 9.53
CA ASN A 31 -14.34 -19.41 10.13
C ASN A 31 -15.49 -19.38 9.12
N ASN A 32 -15.25 -18.88 7.90
CA ASN A 32 -16.29 -18.74 6.88
C ASN A 32 -16.14 -19.73 5.71
N ARG A 33 -15.10 -20.58 5.69
CA ARG A 33 -14.91 -21.64 4.68
C ARG A 33 -16.09 -22.60 4.53
N LYS A 34 -16.93 -22.73 5.56
CA LYS A 34 -18.08 -23.65 5.59
C LYS A 34 -19.44 -22.94 5.43
N LYS A 35 -19.47 -21.62 5.19
CA LYS A 35 -20.72 -20.87 5.00
C LYS A 35 -21.07 -20.78 3.52
N GLU A 36 -22.36 -20.51 3.23
CA GLU A 36 -22.90 -20.43 1.85
C GLU A 36 -22.23 -19.38 0.97
N HIS A 37 -21.69 -18.29 1.55
CA HIS A 37 -21.02 -17.21 0.83
C HIS A 37 -19.59 -16.94 1.34
N PRO A 38 -18.61 -17.79 0.99
CA PRO A 38 -17.23 -17.64 1.45
C PRO A 38 -16.51 -16.42 0.85
N THR A 39 -17.00 -15.89 -0.27
CA THR A 39 -16.43 -14.74 -0.99
C THR A 39 -16.73 -13.38 -0.36
N ASP A 40 -17.82 -13.23 0.40
CA ASP A 40 -18.21 -11.95 1.02
C ASP A 40 -17.18 -11.46 2.04
N VAL A 41 -16.54 -12.41 2.72
CA VAL A 41 -15.44 -12.15 3.65
C VAL A 41 -14.23 -11.59 2.91
N GLY A 42 -13.96 -12.08 1.71
CA GLY A 42 -12.88 -11.57 0.87
C GLY A 42 -13.10 -10.12 0.45
N LEU A 43 -14.33 -9.75 0.08
CA LEU A 43 -14.68 -8.37 -0.25
C LEU A 43 -14.52 -7.43 0.97
N GLY A 44 -14.99 -7.86 2.14
CA GLY A 44 -14.82 -7.09 3.38
C GLY A 44 -13.35 -6.86 3.76
N ILE A 45 -12.51 -7.90 3.64
CA ILE A 45 -11.07 -7.80 3.89
C ILE A 45 -10.40 -6.88 2.85
N MET A 46 -10.79 -6.97 1.58
CA MET A 46 -10.28 -6.10 0.52
C MET A 46 -10.61 -4.63 0.78
N LEU A 47 -11.85 -4.32 1.21
CA LEU A 47 -12.23 -2.95 1.57
C LEU A 47 -11.43 -2.43 2.77
N LEU A 48 -11.22 -3.27 3.79
CA LEU A 48 -10.43 -2.90 4.96
C LEU A 48 -8.95 -2.68 4.59
N LEU A 49 -8.40 -3.52 3.71
CA LEU A 49 -7.06 -3.33 3.15
C LEU A 49 -6.97 -1.99 2.42
N ALA A 50 -7.90 -1.69 1.52
CA ALA A 50 -7.92 -0.43 0.78
C ALA A 50 -7.95 0.78 1.73
N PHE A 51 -8.78 0.73 2.77
CA PHE A 51 -8.85 1.79 3.78
C PHE A 51 -7.52 2.00 4.52
N ILE A 52 -6.87 0.92 4.97
CA ILE A 52 -5.56 0.97 5.63
C ILE A 52 -4.51 1.57 4.69
N LEU A 53 -4.46 1.12 3.43
CA LEU A 53 -3.51 1.62 2.43
C LEU A 53 -3.72 3.12 2.15
N ILE A 54 -4.97 3.59 2.05
CA ILE A 54 -5.29 5.01 1.85
C ILE A 54 -4.79 5.86 3.02
N ILE A 55 -5.05 5.44 4.26
CA ILE A 55 -4.58 6.17 5.45
C ILE A 55 -3.06 6.23 5.49
N LEU A 56 -2.38 5.11 5.24
CA LEU A 56 -0.92 5.07 5.20
C LEU A 56 -0.37 5.98 4.10
N PHE A 57 -0.94 5.92 2.90
CA PHE A 57 -0.54 6.78 1.79
C PHE A 57 -0.68 8.27 2.13
N ILE A 58 -1.83 8.70 2.66
CA ILE A 58 -2.05 10.09 3.06
C ILE A 58 -1.06 10.50 4.16
N GLY A 59 -0.81 9.62 5.13
CA GLY A 59 0.16 9.86 6.21
C GLY A 59 1.58 10.08 5.70
N PHE A 60 2.07 9.18 4.82
CA PHE A 60 3.39 9.32 4.20
C PHE A 60 3.46 10.53 3.27
N MET A 61 2.39 10.85 2.54
CA MET A 61 2.35 12.02 1.67
C MET A 61 2.43 13.31 2.48
N ALA A 62 1.68 13.41 3.58
CA ALA A 62 1.74 14.55 4.48
C ALA A 62 3.14 14.71 5.12
N ASP A 63 3.73 13.63 5.63
CA ASP A 63 5.09 13.67 6.22
C ASP A 63 6.13 14.10 5.18
N PHE A 64 6.04 13.56 3.95
CA PHE A 64 6.92 13.93 2.84
C PHE A 64 6.81 15.42 2.48
N ILE A 65 5.59 15.94 2.30
CA ILE A 65 5.34 17.37 2.00
C ILE A 65 5.87 18.26 3.13
N ILE A 66 5.61 17.91 4.40
CA ILE A 66 6.08 18.67 5.56
C ILE A 66 7.61 18.72 5.59
N ARG A 67 8.29 17.59 5.35
CA ARG A 67 9.76 17.52 5.35
C ARG A 67 10.40 18.24 4.17
N LEU A 68 9.78 18.18 2.99
CA LEU A 68 10.19 18.99 1.84
C LEU A 68 10.12 20.48 2.17
N ARG A 69 9.04 20.94 2.80
CA ARG A 69 8.90 22.34 3.24
C ARG A 69 9.96 22.74 4.27
N LYS A 70 10.34 21.82 5.16
CA LYS A 70 11.42 22.02 6.16
C LYS A 70 12.84 21.87 5.57
N LYS A 71 12.98 21.60 4.27
CA LYS A 71 14.26 21.35 3.57
C LYS A 71 15.05 20.16 4.14
N GLU A 72 14.37 19.21 4.79
CA GLU A 72 14.98 17.97 5.32
C GLU A 72 15.06 16.89 4.23
N TYR A 73 15.76 17.16 3.13
CA TYR A 73 15.75 16.31 1.94
C TYR A 73 16.22 14.87 2.19
N GLN A 74 17.24 14.69 3.04
CA GLN A 74 17.74 13.35 3.36
C GLN A 74 16.70 12.49 4.09
N THR A 75 15.88 13.10 4.94
CA THR A 75 14.82 12.40 5.67
C THR A 75 13.60 12.18 4.78
N ALA A 76 13.24 13.15 3.94
CA ALA A 76 12.18 13.00 2.95
C ALA A 76 12.45 11.83 1.99
N LEU A 77 13.72 11.60 1.64
CA LEU A 77 14.15 10.47 0.80
C LEU A 77 13.79 9.10 1.39
N THR A 78 13.70 9.00 2.72
CA THR A 78 13.27 7.75 3.37
C THR A 78 11.76 7.50 3.30
N ASP A 79 10.93 8.46 2.85
CA ASP A 79 9.48 8.25 2.61
C ASP A 79 9.23 7.72 1.21
N LEU A 80 10.12 8.07 0.27
CA LEU A 80 10.03 7.72 -1.15
C LEU A 80 9.80 6.23 -1.41
N PRO A 81 10.55 5.27 -0.82
CA PRO A 81 10.30 3.86 -1.09
C PRO A 81 8.91 3.40 -0.64
N PHE A 82 8.42 3.90 0.49
CA PHE A 82 7.06 3.58 0.96
C PHE A 82 6.01 4.16 0.02
N LEU A 83 6.16 5.42 -0.37
CA LEU A 83 5.26 6.08 -1.32
C LEU A 83 5.22 5.38 -2.68
N LEU A 84 6.36 4.95 -3.19
CA LEU A 84 6.44 4.19 -4.44
C LEU A 84 5.70 2.85 -4.36
N CYS A 85 5.79 2.15 -3.23
CA CYS A 85 5.02 0.92 -3.00
C CYS A 85 3.50 1.13 -3.07
N PHE A 86 2.98 2.32 -2.75
CA PHE A 86 1.55 2.64 -2.90
C PHE A 86 1.21 3.16 -4.31
N PHE A 87 2.13 3.88 -4.95
CA PHE A 87 1.90 4.45 -6.28
C PHE A 87 1.81 3.40 -7.39
N ILE A 88 2.66 2.36 -7.35
CA ILE A 88 2.70 1.33 -8.40
C ILE A 88 1.36 0.59 -8.52
N PRO A 89 0.76 0.05 -7.43
CA PRO A 89 -0.55 -0.60 -7.49
C PRO A 89 -1.68 0.35 -7.91
N ALA A 90 -1.65 1.60 -7.44
CA ALA A 90 -2.66 2.59 -7.81
C ALA A 90 -2.61 2.94 -9.30
N LEU A 91 -1.41 3.15 -9.85
CA LEU A 91 -1.21 3.37 -11.28
C LEU A 91 -1.63 2.16 -12.11
N TYR A 92 -1.29 0.95 -11.65
CA TYR A 92 -1.68 -0.30 -12.31
C TYR A 92 -3.22 -0.43 -12.40
N ILE A 93 -3.94 -0.25 -11.29
CA ILE A 93 -5.40 -0.33 -11.25
C ILE A 93 -6.03 0.77 -12.12
N SER A 94 -5.51 2.00 -12.03
CA SER A 94 -5.98 3.11 -12.87
C SER A 94 -5.84 2.77 -14.35
N CYS A 95 -4.67 2.26 -14.76
CA CYS A 95 -4.40 1.87 -16.14
C CYS A 95 -5.23 0.67 -16.62
N LEU A 96 -5.57 -0.26 -15.73
CA LEU A 96 -6.50 -1.34 -16.04
C LEU A 96 -7.90 -0.81 -16.38
N TRP A 97 -8.30 0.30 -15.74
CA TRP A 97 -9.64 0.89 -15.88
C TRP A 97 -9.76 1.84 -17.09
N THR A 98 -8.74 2.68 -17.36
CA THR A 98 -8.82 3.68 -18.43
C THR A 98 -8.61 3.14 -19.85
N GLY A 99 -8.22 1.87 -20.01
CA GLY A 99 -7.92 1.29 -21.33
C GLY A 99 -6.45 1.51 -21.72
N GLY A 100 -5.80 0.42 -22.13
CA GLY A 100 -4.34 0.26 -22.13
C GLY A 100 -3.60 0.86 -23.32
N ASP A 101 -3.67 2.18 -23.49
CA ASP A 101 -2.93 2.86 -24.56
C ASP A 101 -1.76 3.68 -23.99
N GLY A 102 -0.61 3.66 -24.68
CA GLY A 102 0.56 4.48 -24.36
C GLY A 102 1.22 4.17 -23.01
N PHE A 103 1.26 5.15 -22.10
CA PHE A 103 1.87 4.99 -20.76
C PHE A 103 1.28 3.81 -19.99
N CYS A 104 -0.02 3.56 -20.15
CA CYS A 104 -0.67 2.45 -19.46
C CYS A 104 -0.29 1.08 -20.00
N SER A 105 -0.02 0.92 -21.30
CA SER A 105 0.49 -0.37 -21.82
C SER A 105 1.88 -0.67 -21.22
N TRP A 106 2.73 0.35 -21.15
CA TRP A 106 4.07 0.22 -20.55
C TRP A 106 4.01 -0.14 -19.06
N VAL A 107 3.12 0.49 -18.28
CA VAL A 107 2.94 0.16 -16.86
C VAL A 107 2.42 -1.27 -16.69
N LEU A 108 1.43 -1.68 -17.49
CA LEU A 108 0.86 -3.04 -17.42
C LEU A 108 1.90 -4.11 -17.79
N ASP A 109 2.70 -3.89 -18.85
CA ASP A 109 3.77 -4.80 -19.25
C ASP A 109 4.92 -4.84 -18.23
N SER A 110 5.27 -3.70 -17.64
CA SER A 110 6.33 -3.64 -16.63
C SER A 110 5.95 -4.41 -15.36
N VAL A 111 4.68 -4.35 -14.94
CA VAL A 111 4.18 -5.13 -13.80
C VAL A 111 4.04 -6.62 -14.14
N ARG A 112 3.69 -6.96 -15.39
CA ARG A 112 3.56 -8.36 -15.83
C ARG A 112 4.89 -9.11 -15.90
N ASN A 113 5.99 -8.40 -16.16
CA ASN A 113 7.33 -8.96 -16.27
C ASN A 113 8.14 -8.92 -14.95
N LEU A 114 7.51 -8.52 -13.85
CA LEU A 114 8.08 -8.40 -12.50
C LEU A 114 7.73 -9.63 -11.67
#